data_AF-A0A246B6T0-F1
#
_entry.id   AF-A0A246B6T0-F1
#
_cell.length_a   1.000
_cell.length_b   1.000
_cell.length_c   1.000
_cell.angle_alpha   90.00
_cell.angle_beta   90.00
_cell.angle_gamma   90.00
#
_symmetry.space_group_name_H-M   'P 1'
#
loop_
_entity.id
_entity.type
_entity.pdbx_description
1 polymer ?
#
loop_
_entity_poly.entity_id
_entity_poly.type
_entity_poly.pdbx_seq_one_letter_code
_entity_poly.pdbx_strand_id
1 'polypeptide(L)'
;MILSSGMTIKANYSHRKHVIKSIERNCTCANPADELGLTKKGMEKCSPEHIHIRCKDTEDNMNSWFNGFVENEDGKVRSIWSPTDEIIIISIPKNLQLELF
;
A
#
# COMPACT_ATOMS: atom_id res chain seq x y z
N MET A 1 10.51 -0.23 5.28
CA MET A 1 9.36 -0.74 6.06
C MET A 1 8.69 -1.86 5.26
N ILE A 2 8.31 -2.99 5.87
CA ILE A 2 7.75 -4.14 5.14
C ILE A 2 6.26 -4.28 5.49
N LEU A 3 5.37 -3.96 4.56
CA LEU A 3 3.95 -4.30 4.66
C LEU A 3 3.78 -5.83 4.66
N SER A 4 2.90 -6.33 5.53
CA SER A 4 2.57 -7.76 5.62
C SER A 4 1.06 -7.99 5.74
N SER A 5 0.64 -9.22 5.44
CA SER A 5 -0.73 -9.67 5.74
C SER A 5 -1.03 -9.56 7.23
N GLY A 6 -2.30 -9.29 7.57
CA GLY A 6 -2.76 -9.10 8.94
C GLY A 6 -2.51 -7.70 9.54
N MET A 7 -1.73 -6.84 8.87
CA MET A 7 -1.60 -5.44 9.27
C MET A 7 -2.91 -4.67 9.03
N THR A 8 -3.20 -3.71 9.89
CA THR A 8 -4.30 -2.75 9.69
C THR A 8 -3.75 -1.46 9.10
N ILE A 9 -4.32 -1.01 8.00
CA ILE A 9 -3.96 0.21 7.30
C ILE A 9 -5.16 1.12 7.07
N LYS A 10 -4.91 2.37 6.69
CA LYS A 10 -5.91 3.29 6.12
C LYS A 10 -5.26 4.24 5.12
N ALA A 11 -6.06 4.82 4.24
CA ALA A 11 -5.65 6.03 3.54
C ALA A 11 -5.63 7.23 4.51
N ASN A 12 -4.73 8.17 4.30
CA ASN A 12 -4.62 9.38 5.12
C ASN A 12 -5.90 10.25 5.13
N TYR A 13 -6.61 10.32 4.00
CA TYR A 13 -7.88 11.06 3.87
C TYR A 13 -9.11 10.29 4.35
N SER A 14 -8.97 9.01 4.68
CA SER A 14 -10.08 8.15 5.10
C SER A 14 -10.00 7.85 6.60
N HIS A 15 -11.17 7.71 7.22
CA HIS A 15 -11.29 7.17 8.58
C HIS A 15 -11.41 5.64 8.60
N ARG A 16 -11.77 5.04 7.46
CA ARG A 16 -11.97 3.60 7.33
C ARG A 16 -10.67 2.84 7.47
N LYS A 17 -10.74 1.73 8.20
CA LYS A 17 -9.60 0.85 8.45
C LYS A 17 -9.76 -0.42 7.65
N HIS A 18 -8.63 -0.93 7.19
CA HIS A 18 -8.59 -2.10 6.35
C HIS A 18 -7.53 -3.07 6.85
N VAL A 19 -7.87 -4.36 6.91
CA VAL A 19 -6.90 -5.42 7.22
C VAL A 19 -6.34 -5.97 5.92
N ILE A 20 -5.01 -5.96 5.79
CA ILE A 20 -4.32 -6.52 4.64
C ILE A 20 -4.54 -8.02 4.60
N LYS A 21 -4.99 -8.53 3.45
CA LYS A 21 -5.14 -9.96 3.17
C LYS A 21 -3.96 -10.50 2.39
N SER A 22 -3.60 -9.81 1.31
CA SER A 22 -2.46 -10.18 0.47
C SER A 22 -1.84 -8.92 -0.13
N ILE A 23 -0.57 -9.03 -0.51
CA ILE A 23 0.19 -7.98 -1.18
C ILE A 23 0.82 -8.61 -2.41
N GLU A 24 0.48 -8.09 -3.57
CA GLU A 24 1.11 -8.44 -4.84
C GLU A 24 2.22 -7.42 -5.09
N ARG A 25 3.44 -7.92 -5.19
CA ARG A 25 4.67 -7.16 -5.37
C ARG A 25 5.18 -7.30 -6.80
N ASN A 26 5.97 -6.33 -7.24
CA ASN A 26 6.51 -6.28 -8.61
C ASN A 26 5.41 -6.33 -9.69
N CYS A 27 4.29 -5.60 -9.53
CA CYS A 27 3.35 -5.53 -10.66
C CYS A 27 4.03 -4.86 -11.86
N THR A 28 3.86 -5.45 -13.03
CA THR A 28 4.24 -4.86 -14.33
C THR A 28 3.14 -3.95 -14.90
N CYS A 29 2.14 -3.61 -14.10
CA CYS A 29 1.05 -2.74 -14.48
C CYS A 29 1.63 -1.38 -14.90
N ALA A 30 1.15 -0.81 -16.01
CA ALA A 30 1.56 0.51 -16.45
C ALA A 30 1.28 1.53 -15.33
N ASN A 31 2.25 2.41 -15.07
CA ASN A 31 2.00 3.54 -14.20
C ASN A 31 1.02 4.48 -14.93
N PRO A 32 -0.13 4.85 -14.33
CA PRO A 32 -1.06 5.78 -14.97
C PRO A 32 -0.39 7.12 -15.38
N ALA A 33 0.64 7.55 -14.65
CA ALA A 33 1.43 8.73 -15.01
C ALA A 33 2.21 8.56 -16.33
N ASP A 34 2.63 7.34 -16.67
CA ASP A 34 3.28 7.02 -17.95
C ASP A 34 2.25 7.01 -19.09
N GLU A 35 1.06 6.44 -18.88
CA GLU A 35 -0.01 6.45 -19.88
C GLU A 35 -0.51 7.87 -20.19
N LEU A 36 -0.53 8.74 -19.18
CA LEU A 36 -0.93 10.14 -19.33
C LEU A 36 0.21 11.05 -19.81
N GLY A 37 1.42 10.52 -20.04
CA GLY A 37 2.58 11.31 -20.45
C GLY A 37 3.02 12.37 -19.42
N LEU A 38 2.64 12.18 -18.16
CA LEU A 38 2.92 13.09 -17.04
C LEU A 38 4.29 12.82 -16.41
N THR A 39 4.94 11.71 -16.75
CA THR A 39 6.34 11.51 -16.40
C THR A 39 7.20 12.53 -17.14
N LYS A 40 7.76 13.48 -16.37
CA LYS A 40 8.67 14.50 -16.89
C LYS A 40 9.76 13.82 -17.72
N LYS A 41 9.83 14.16 -19.01
CA LYS A 41 10.98 13.85 -19.88
C LYS A 41 12.28 14.14 -19.10
N GLY A 42 13.03 13.09 -18.77
CA GLY A 42 14.35 13.20 -18.13
C GLY A 42 14.46 12.79 -16.65
N MET A 43 13.44 12.19 -16.03
CA MET A 43 13.62 11.57 -14.70
C MET A 43 14.00 10.08 -14.83
N GLU A 44 15.30 9.80 -14.90
CA GLU A 44 15.90 8.46 -14.74
C GLU A 44 15.85 7.97 -13.28
N LYS A 45 14.76 8.19 -12.53
CA LYS A 45 14.56 7.43 -11.29
C LYS A 45 13.84 6.15 -11.68
N CYS A 46 14.44 4.99 -11.41
CA CYS A 46 13.74 3.70 -11.49
C CYS A 46 12.35 3.88 -10.88
N SER A 47 11.30 3.60 -11.67
CA SER A 47 9.93 3.68 -11.18
C SER A 47 9.84 2.88 -9.89
N PRO A 48 9.38 3.48 -8.78
CA PRO A 48 9.31 2.79 -7.50
C PRO A 48 8.46 1.52 -7.61
N GLU A 49 8.72 0.52 -6.75
CA GLU A 49 8.05 -0.79 -6.83
C GLU A 49 6.53 -0.61 -6.74
N HIS A 50 5.82 -0.96 -7.81
CA HIS A 50 4.36 -0.96 -7.81
C HIS A 50 3.84 -2.21 -7.09
N ILE A 51 2.95 -1.97 -6.11
CA ILE A 51 2.31 -2.99 -5.31
C ILE A 51 0.79 -2.86 -5.36
N HIS A 52 0.09 -3.99 -5.31
CA HIS A 52 -1.34 -4.04 -5.07
C HIS A 52 -1.61 -4.70 -3.71
N ILE A 53 -2.41 -4.05 -2.89
CA ILE A 53 -2.75 -4.51 -1.56
C ILE A 53 -4.23 -4.86 -1.56
N ARG A 54 -4.51 -6.15 -1.41
CA ARG A 54 -5.87 -6.63 -1.22
C ARG A 54 -6.23 -6.54 0.25
N CYS A 55 -7.36 -5.91 0.52
CA CYS A 55 -7.78 -5.52 1.84
C CYS A 55 -9.21 -5.98 2.14
N LYS A 56 -9.53 -6.06 3.43
CA LYS A 56 -10.90 -6.18 3.91
C LYS A 56 -11.21 -5.03 4.86
N ASP A 57 -12.27 -4.28 4.59
CA ASP A 57 -12.76 -3.20 5.44
C ASP A 57 -13.22 -3.77 6.80
N THR A 58 -12.88 -3.09 7.89
CA THR A 58 -13.21 -3.56 9.24
C THR A 58 -14.64 -3.25 9.67
N GLU A 59 -15.29 -2.29 9.02
CA GLU A 59 -16.65 -1.84 9.36
C GLU A 59 -17.70 -2.66 8.61
N ASP A 60 -17.56 -2.78 7.28
CA ASP A 60 -18.57 -3.44 6.43
C ASP A 60 -18.13 -4.81 5.87
N ASN A 61 -16.92 -5.27 6.21
CA ASN A 61 -16.35 -6.53 5.72
C ASN A 61 -16.21 -6.63 4.20
N MET A 62 -16.34 -5.53 3.45
CA MET A 62 -16.17 -5.54 2.00
C MET A 62 -14.70 -5.68 1.60
N ASN A 63 -14.48 -6.28 0.43
CA ASN A 63 -13.15 -6.34 -0.15
C ASN A 63 -12.81 -5.00 -0.80
N SER A 64 -11.60 -4.50 -0.55
CA SER A 64 -11.06 -3.30 -1.17
C SER A 64 -9.67 -3.54 -1.72
N TRP A 65 -9.24 -2.67 -2.63
CA TRP A 65 -7.92 -2.69 -3.24
C TRP A 65 -7.25 -1.35 -3.04
N PHE A 66 -5.97 -1.39 -2.68
CA PHE A 66 -5.09 -0.22 -2.70
C PHE A 66 -3.97 -0.51 -3.69
N ASN A 67 -3.74 0.41 -4.60
CA ASN A 67 -2.62 0.36 -5.52
C ASN A 67 -1.65 1.45 -5.11
N GLY A 68 -0.36 1.13 -5.03
CA GLY A 68 0.60 2.14 -4.65
C GLY A 68 2.04 1.79 -4.92
N PHE A 69 2.90 2.77 -4.74
CA PHE A 69 4.34 2.64 -4.92
C PHE A 69 5.03 2.56 -3.56
N VAL A 70 5.96 1.62 -3.40
CA VAL A 70 6.86 1.60 -2.24
C VAL A 70 8.00 2.57 -2.51
N GLU A 71 7.99 3.73 -1.85
CA GLU A 71 9.11 4.66 -1.92
C GLU A 71 10.21 4.22 -0.95
N ASN A 72 11.39 3.89 -1.49
CA ASN A 72 12.52 3.36 -0.72
C ASN A 72 13.09 4.34 0.31
N GLU A 73 12.91 5.65 0.11
CA GLU A 73 13.49 6.69 0.97
C GLU A 73 12.73 6.82 2.31
N ASP A 74 11.39 6.73 2.30
CA ASP A 74 10.56 6.91 3.51
C ASP A 74 9.83 5.63 3.96
N GLY A 75 9.89 4.55 3.18
CA GLY A 75 9.15 3.32 3.45
C GLY A 75 7.62 3.50 3.44
N LYS A 76 7.15 4.60 2.84
CA LYS A 76 5.73 4.92 2.69
C LYS A 76 5.18 4.26 1.43
N VAL A 77 3.88 3.97 1.47
CA VAL A 77 3.13 3.56 0.28
C VAL A 77 2.20 4.69 -0.11
N ARG A 78 2.35 5.18 -1.34
CA ARG A 78 1.51 6.23 -1.92
C ARG A 78 0.60 5.69 -2.99
N SER A 79 -0.61 6.22 -3.09
CA SER A 79 -1.57 5.86 -4.12
C SER A 79 -1.01 6.13 -5.52
N ILE A 80 -1.36 5.26 -6.48
CA ILE A 80 -1.04 5.50 -7.89
C ILE A 80 -1.75 6.72 -8.47
N TRP A 81 -2.88 7.14 -7.90
CA TRP A 81 -3.75 8.18 -8.46
C TRP A 81 -3.43 9.58 -7.93
N SER A 82 -2.78 9.66 -6.77
CA SER A 82 -2.53 10.92 -6.08
C SER A 82 -1.29 10.80 -5.18
N PRO A 83 -0.28 11.66 -5.36
CA PRO A 83 0.92 11.63 -4.52
C PRO A 83 0.64 12.10 -3.08
N THR A 84 -0.49 12.76 -2.82
CA THR A 84 -0.89 13.16 -1.47
C THR A 84 -1.58 12.04 -0.72
N ASP A 85 -1.99 10.97 -1.40
CA ASP A 85 -2.74 9.88 -0.80
C ASP A 85 -1.75 8.85 -0.24
N GLU A 86 -1.55 8.88 1.07
CA GLU A 86 -0.62 7.99 1.77
C GLU A 86 -1.38 6.85 2.46
N ILE A 87 -0.80 5.64 2.42
CA ILE A 87 -1.26 4.50 3.20
C ILE A 87 -0.53 4.51 4.55
N ILE A 88 -1.30 4.65 5.62
CA ILE A 88 -0.82 4.71 7.00
C ILE A 88 -1.05 3.36 7.68
N ILE A 89 0.00 2.80 8.30
CA ILE A 89 -0.10 1.61 9.14
C ILE A 89 -0.65 2.01 10.51
N ILE A 90 -1.77 1.40 10.90
CA ILE A 90 -2.43 1.62 12.19
C ILE A 90 -1.96 0.59 13.22
N SER A 91 -1.82 -0.66 12.80
CA SER A 91 -1.40 -1.74 13.71
C SER A 91 -0.68 -2.85 12.98
N ILE A 92 0.31 -3.42 13.66
CA ILE A 92 1.04 -4.62 13.22
C ILE A 92 0.48 -5.81 14.01
N PRO A 93 0.20 -6.96 13.37
CA PRO A 93 -0.25 -8.15 14.09
C PRO A 93 0.83 -8.54 15.10
N LYS A 94 0.47 -8.57 16.39
CA LYS A 94 1.34 -9.12 17.42
C LYS A 94 1.32 -10.64 17.25
N ASN A 95 2.49 -11.25 17.11
CA ASN A 95 2.60 -12.70 17.28
C ASN A 95 2.18 -13.00 18.72
N LEU A 96 1.07 -13.71 18.89
CA LEU A 96 0.71 -14.35 20.15
C LEU A 96 1.80 -15.38 20.42
N GLN A 97 2.83 -14.99 21.17
CA GLN A 97 3.79 -15.92 21.72
C GLN A 97 3.02 -16.75 22.74
N LEU A 98 2.74 -18.01 22.41
CA LEU A 98 2.18 -18.96 23.36
C LEU A 98 3.23 -19.15 24.46
N GLU A 99 3.04 -18.51 25.61
CA GLU A 99 3.77 -18.86 26.82
C GLU A 99 3.33 -20.28 27.21
N LEU A 100 4.24 -21.24 27.02
CA LEU A 100 4.10 -22.57 27.59
C LEU A 100 4.33 -22.41 29.10
N PHE A 101 3.24 -22.52 29.87
CA PHE A 101 3.28 -22.64 31.33
C PHE A 101 3.77 -24.03 31.75
#